data_AF-A0AAV2CJD8-F1
#
_entry.id   AF-A0AAV2CJD8-F1
#
_cell.length_a   1.000
_cell.length_b   1.000
_cell.length_c   1.000
_cell.angle_alpha   90.00
_cell.angle_beta   90.00
_cell.angle_gamma   90.00
#
_symmetry.space_group_name_H-M   'P 1'
#
loop_
_entity.id
_entity.type
_entity.pdbx_description
1 polymer ?
#
loop_
_entity_poly.entity_id
_entity_poly.type
_entity_poly.pdbx_seq_one_letter_code
_entity_poly.pdbx_strand_id
1 'polypeptide(L)'
;MANTLITSLLLLLILLVITTPSSAWSLWPYKHVHVSNELTTYNGVLHVHCWSKNDDRGVQDVGVGTEFTWRFKPNIFGTTKWTCEVSTDDHRRASFDSYWEDLGQGRREYKENIFWVAEEDGVYLRIIQENRDQYWAKWQSQ
;
A
#
# COMPACT_ATOMS: atom_id res chain seq x y z
N MET A 1 -49.61 -15.35 0.23
CA MET A 1 -49.58 -14.39 -0.89
C MET A 1 -48.73 -13.15 -0.59
N ALA A 2 -48.87 -12.49 0.58
CA ALA A 2 -48.04 -11.34 0.94
C ALA A 2 -46.53 -11.67 1.04
N ASN A 3 -46.16 -12.75 1.73
CA ASN A 3 -44.74 -13.12 1.90
C ASN A 3 -44.04 -13.46 0.57
N THR A 4 -44.74 -14.15 -0.33
CA THR A 4 -44.20 -14.48 -1.67
C THR A 4 -43.99 -13.24 -2.53
N LEU A 5 -44.84 -12.22 -2.37
CA LEU A 5 -44.70 -10.92 -3.03
C LEU A 5 -43.53 -10.12 -2.45
N ILE A 6 -43.36 -10.14 -1.12
CA ILE A 6 -42.23 -9.48 -0.44
C ILE A 6 -40.90 -10.12 -0.85
N THR A 7 -40.82 -11.46 -0.90
CA THR A 7 -39.59 -12.16 -1.30
C THR A 7 -39.24 -11.92 -2.77
N SER A 8 -40.24 -11.87 -3.66
CA SER A 8 -39.99 -11.59 -5.08
C SER A 8 -39.64 -10.13 -5.32
N LEU A 9 -40.21 -9.18 -4.56
CA LEU A 9 -39.82 -7.78 -4.59
C LEU A 9 -38.37 -7.57 -4.11
N LEU A 10 -37.95 -8.27 -3.05
CA LEU A 10 -36.58 -8.25 -2.55
C LEU A 10 -35.59 -8.81 -3.58
N LEU A 11 -35.91 -9.94 -4.22
CA LEU A 11 -35.09 -10.52 -5.29
C LEU A 11 -34.96 -9.58 -6.50
N LEU A 12 -36.05 -8.91 -6.87
CA LEU A 12 -36.05 -7.96 -7.99
C LEU A 12 -35.17 -6.73 -7.68
N LEU A 13 -35.23 -6.21 -6.45
CA LEU A 13 -34.38 -5.12 -6.00
C LEU A 13 -32.89 -5.50 -6.01
N ILE A 14 -32.55 -6.72 -5.58
CA ILE A 14 -31.17 -7.23 -5.61
C ILE A 14 -30.68 -7.34 -7.08
N LEU A 15 -31.51 -7.86 -7.98
CA LEU A 15 -31.17 -7.97 -9.40
C LEU A 15 -30.95 -6.60 -10.06
N LEU A 16 -31.78 -5.61 -9.74
CA LEU A 16 -31.62 -4.23 -10.25
C LEU A 16 -30.30 -3.59 -9.81
N VAL A 17 -29.84 -3.85 -8.59
CA VAL A 17 -28.54 -3.38 -8.09
C VAL A 17 -27.38 -4.00 -8.90
N ILE A 18 -27.49 -5.26 -9.27
CA ILE A 18 -26.44 -6.00 -10.00
C ILE A 18 -26.36 -5.56 -11.47
N THR A 19 -27.48 -5.21 -12.10
CA THR A 19 -27.52 -4.86 -13.54
C THR A 19 -27.17 -3.41 -13.86
N THR A 20 -27.13 -2.51 -12.88
CA THR A 20 -26.60 -1.17 -13.14
C THR A 20 -25.11 -1.28 -13.46
N PRO A 21 -24.61 -0.73 -14.59
CA PRO A 21 -23.18 -0.60 -14.83
C PRO A 21 -22.63 0.40 -13.82
N SER A 22 -22.37 -0.10 -12.62
CA SER A 22 -21.93 0.73 -11.53
C SER A 22 -20.46 1.03 -11.77
N SER A 23 -20.13 2.30 -11.94
CA SER A 23 -18.79 2.79 -11.59
C SER A 23 -18.40 2.40 -10.15
N ALA A 24 -19.34 1.90 -9.34
CA ALA A 24 -19.14 1.27 -8.03
C ALA A 24 -18.33 -0.05 -8.03
N TRP A 25 -17.79 -0.55 -9.15
CA TRP A 25 -16.63 -1.45 -9.07
C TRP A 25 -15.35 -0.74 -8.55
N SER A 26 -15.42 0.59 -8.44
CA SER A 26 -14.41 1.50 -7.88
C SER A 26 -14.63 1.80 -6.39
N LEU A 27 -15.08 0.84 -5.57
CA LEU A 27 -15.13 1.05 -4.11
C LEU A 27 -13.71 1.18 -3.50
N TRP A 28 -12.70 0.59 -4.13
CA TRP A 28 -11.29 0.81 -3.80
C TRP A 28 -10.49 0.94 -5.10
N PRO A 29 -9.95 2.14 -5.41
CA PRO A 29 -9.06 2.29 -6.56
C PRO A 29 -7.78 1.48 -6.36
N TYR A 30 -7.06 1.25 -7.45
CA TYR A 30 -5.72 0.66 -7.35
C TYR A 30 -4.83 1.55 -6.50
N LYS A 31 -3.99 0.92 -5.68
CA LYS A 31 -2.92 1.56 -4.93
C LYS A 31 -1.61 1.22 -5.60
N HIS A 32 -0.74 2.21 -5.72
CA HIS A 32 0.59 2.17 -6.30
C HIS A 32 1.56 2.52 -5.19
N VAL A 33 2.44 1.58 -4.85
CA VAL A 33 3.48 1.78 -3.84
C VAL A 33 4.79 1.95 -4.58
N HIS A 34 5.55 2.97 -4.16
CA HIS A 34 6.87 3.29 -4.64
C HIS A 34 7.83 3.20 -3.45
N VAL A 35 8.94 2.51 -3.61
CA VAL A 35 10.03 2.47 -2.63
C VAL A 35 11.28 2.95 -3.35
N SER A 36 11.71 4.18 -3.06
CA SER A 36 12.89 4.80 -3.68
C SER A 36 14.12 4.68 -2.78
N ASN A 37 15.27 4.54 -3.43
CA ASN A 37 16.57 4.56 -2.78
C ASN A 37 17.25 5.93 -2.96
N GLU A 38 17.36 6.71 -1.89
CA GLU A 38 18.01 8.03 -1.85
C GLU A 38 19.30 8.02 -1.00
N LEU A 39 19.95 6.85 -0.85
CA LEU A 39 21.22 6.63 -0.13
C LEU A 39 22.43 7.16 -0.92
N THR A 40 22.48 8.48 -1.10
CA THR A 40 23.47 9.16 -1.95
C THR A 40 24.90 9.14 -1.43
N THR A 41 25.13 8.94 -0.13
CA THR A 41 26.46 9.06 0.49
C THR A 41 27.34 7.85 0.20
N TYR A 42 26.75 6.67 0.08
CA TYR A 42 27.47 5.40 0.02
C TYR A 42 27.34 4.65 -1.30
N ASN A 43 26.59 5.17 -2.29
CA ASN A 43 26.25 4.45 -3.52
C ASN A 43 25.74 3.03 -3.25
N GLY A 44 24.93 2.87 -2.21
CA GLY A 44 24.47 1.57 -1.71
C GLY A 44 23.26 1.05 -2.49
N VAL A 45 23.18 -0.26 -2.63
CA VAL A 45 21.97 -0.96 -3.05
C VAL A 45 21.01 -1.06 -1.86
N LEU A 46 19.73 -0.77 -2.10
CA LEU A 46 18.66 -1.01 -1.16
C LEU A 46 17.97 -2.32 -1.54
N HIS A 47 18.08 -3.33 -0.68
CA HIS A 47 17.34 -4.58 -0.83
C HIS A 47 15.95 -4.38 -0.24
N VAL A 48 14.91 -4.63 -1.04
CA VAL A 48 13.51 -4.42 -0.66
C VAL A 48 12.75 -5.74 -0.79
N HIS A 49 12.12 -6.20 0.29
CA HIS A 49 11.22 -7.34 0.29
C HIS A 49 9.86 -6.93 0.83
N CYS A 50 8.82 -7.01 0.01
CA CYS A 50 7.46 -6.62 0.39
C CYS A 50 6.47 -7.74 0.11
N TRP A 51 5.54 -7.95 1.06
CA TRP A 51 4.50 -8.97 0.95
C TRP A 51 3.18 -8.54 1.62
N SER A 52 2.10 -9.19 1.21
CA SER A 52 0.75 -9.04 1.75
C SER A 52 0.09 -10.42 1.80
N LYS A 53 0.05 -11.04 2.99
CA LYS A 53 -0.58 -12.34 3.25
C LYS A 53 -0.14 -13.45 2.27
N ASN A 54 -0.83 -13.58 1.13
CA ASN A 54 -0.60 -14.59 0.12
C ASN A 54 0.20 -14.08 -1.10
N ASP A 55 0.42 -12.77 -1.19
CA ASP A 55 1.13 -12.12 -2.30
C ASP A 55 2.51 -11.69 -1.83
N ASP A 56 3.56 -12.13 -2.51
CA ASP A 56 4.95 -11.74 -2.26
C ASP A 56 5.53 -11.12 -3.54
N ARG A 57 6.25 -10.01 -3.41
CA ARG A 57 6.94 -9.36 -4.55
C ARG A 57 8.39 -9.82 -4.74
N GLY A 58 8.86 -10.71 -3.87
CA GLY A 58 10.24 -11.14 -3.79
C GLY A 58 11.16 -10.03 -3.28
N VAL A 59 12.45 -10.37 -3.23
CA VAL A 59 13.51 -9.41 -2.93
C VAL A 59 13.88 -8.67 -4.22
N GLN A 60 14.01 -7.35 -4.13
CA GLN A 60 14.37 -6.46 -5.23
C GLN A 60 15.57 -5.62 -4.82
N ASP A 61 16.55 -5.51 -5.72
CA ASP A 61 17.73 -4.67 -5.54
C ASP A 61 17.49 -3.31 -6.20
N VAL A 62 17.41 -2.25 -5.40
CA VAL A 62 17.10 -0.89 -5.87
C VAL A 62 18.36 -0.04 -5.79
N GLY A 63 18.86 0.41 -6.94
CA GLY A 63 20.03 1.29 -7.02
C GLY A 63 19.71 2.74 -6.60
N VAL A 64 20.73 3.50 -6.23
CA VAL A 64 20.58 4.91 -5.84
C VAL A 64 19.90 5.73 -6.94
N GLY A 65 18.93 6.55 -6.56
CA GLY A 65 18.13 7.37 -7.47
C GLY A 65 17.07 6.61 -8.27
N THR A 66 16.86 5.32 -7.98
CA THR A 66 15.84 4.47 -8.62
C THR A 66 14.77 4.03 -7.61
N GLU A 67 13.72 3.40 -8.12
CA GLU A 67 12.62 2.90 -7.29
C GLU A 67 12.16 1.50 -7.68
N PHE A 68 11.66 0.77 -6.68
CA PHE A 68 10.84 -0.42 -6.87
C PHE A 68 9.37 -0.04 -6.70
N THR A 69 8.52 -0.44 -7.64
CA THR A 69 7.08 -0.11 -7.62
C THR A 69 6.20 -1.32 -7.89
N TRP A 70 5.03 -1.33 -7.25
CA TRP A 70 3.95 -2.24 -7.58
C TRP A 70 2.59 -1.63 -7.36
N ARG A 71 1.57 -2.25 -7.97
CA ARG A 71 0.18 -1.90 -7.73
C ARG A 71 -0.64 -3.09 -7.28
N PHE A 72 -1.66 -2.83 -6.48
CA PHE A 72 -2.63 -3.82 -6.03
C PHE A 72 -4.01 -3.17 -5.84
N LYS A 73 -5.05 -4.00 -5.74
CA LYS A 73 -6.39 -3.54 -5.37
C LYS A 73 -6.68 -3.97 -3.93
N PRO A 74 -7.04 -3.05 -3.03
CA PRO A 74 -7.48 -3.42 -1.68
C PRO A 74 -8.68 -4.37 -1.74
N ASN A 75 -8.76 -5.29 -0.79
CA ASN A 75 -9.88 -6.22 -0.69
C ASN A 75 -11.12 -5.51 -0.15
N ILE A 76 -12.29 -6.03 -0.51
CA ILE A 76 -13.57 -5.40 -0.17
C ILE A 76 -13.91 -5.39 1.32
N PHE A 77 -13.15 -6.12 2.14
CA PHE A 77 -13.30 -6.17 3.58
C PHE A 77 -12.37 -5.19 4.30
N GLY A 78 -11.57 -4.42 3.56
CA GLY A 78 -10.63 -3.45 4.13
C GLY A 78 -9.59 -4.08 5.06
N THR A 79 -9.13 -5.30 4.73
CA THR A 79 -8.11 -6.01 5.52
C THR A 79 -6.77 -6.12 4.80
N THR A 80 -6.63 -5.46 3.63
CA THR A 80 -5.39 -5.51 2.86
C THR A 80 -4.30 -4.76 3.62
N LYS A 81 -3.17 -5.44 3.78
CA LYS A 81 -1.98 -4.92 4.45
C LYS A 81 -0.74 -5.39 3.70
N TRP A 82 0.12 -4.45 3.35
CA TRP A 82 1.45 -4.71 2.80
C TRP A 82 2.49 -4.34 3.84
N THR A 83 3.40 -5.28 4.12
CA THR A 83 4.57 -5.07 4.96
C THR A 83 5.81 -5.14 4.08
N CYS A 84 6.76 -4.26 4.34
CA CYS A 84 8.04 -4.21 3.67
C CYS A 84 9.16 -4.30 4.70
N GLU A 85 10.17 -5.09 4.37
CA GLU A 85 11.49 -5.07 4.99
C GLU A 85 12.48 -4.53 3.98
N VAL A 86 13.29 -3.60 4.42
CA VAL A 86 14.34 -3.00 3.61
C VAL A 86 15.67 -3.10 4.33
N SER A 87 16.73 -3.31 3.57
CA SER A 87 18.08 -3.34 4.11
C SER A 87 19.10 -2.73 3.17
N THR A 88 20.12 -2.12 3.75
CA THR A 88 21.27 -1.57 3.05
C THR A 88 22.41 -2.59 2.96
N ASP A 89 23.38 -2.34 2.07
CA ASP A 89 24.59 -3.17 1.95
C ASP A 89 25.39 -3.31 3.27
N ASP A 90 25.36 -2.29 4.13
CA ASP A 90 25.98 -2.32 5.46
C ASP A 90 25.11 -2.99 6.54
N HIS A 91 24.16 -3.82 6.11
CA HIS A 91 23.32 -4.69 6.95
C HIS A 91 22.42 -3.95 7.94
N ARG A 92 22.15 -2.67 7.72
CA ARG A 92 21.12 -1.94 8.46
C ARG A 92 19.75 -2.30 7.90
N ARG A 93 18.75 -2.48 8.78
CA ARG A 93 17.39 -2.88 8.38
C ARG A 93 16.31 -1.97 8.93
N ALA A 94 15.21 -1.87 8.21
CA ALA A 94 13.97 -1.27 8.69
C ALA A 94 12.77 -2.09 8.19
N SER A 95 11.72 -2.15 9.00
CA SER A 95 10.45 -2.80 8.65
C SER A 95 9.32 -1.81 8.83
N PHE A 96 8.39 -1.78 7.87
CA PHE A 96 7.26 -0.88 7.90
C PHE A 96 6.06 -1.43 7.12
N ASP A 97 4.87 -0.99 7.51
CA ASP A 97 3.66 -1.29 6.76
C ASP A 97 3.49 -0.29 5.64
N SER A 98 3.86 -0.70 4.43
CA SER A 98 3.80 0.16 3.24
C SER A 98 2.37 0.50 2.81
N TYR A 99 1.41 -0.32 3.23
CA TYR A 99 -0.02 -0.04 3.17
C TYR A 99 -0.76 -0.78 4.27
N TRP A 100 -1.78 -0.14 4.83
CA TRP A 100 -2.83 -0.82 5.60
C TRP A 100 -4.11 0.01 5.51
N GLU A 101 -5.25 -0.66 5.45
CA GLU A 101 -6.54 0.04 5.42
C GLU A 101 -6.87 0.60 6.83
N ASP A 102 -6.97 1.92 6.97
CA ASP A 102 -7.45 2.56 8.21
C ASP A 102 -8.98 2.74 8.14
N LEU A 103 -9.72 1.74 8.62
CA LEU A 103 -11.18 1.69 8.57
C LEU A 103 -11.90 2.56 9.63
N GLY A 104 -11.21 3.43 10.38
CA GLY A 104 -11.95 4.30 11.31
C GLY A 104 -11.17 5.06 12.39
N GLN A 105 -9.85 5.21 12.30
CA GLN A 105 -9.06 5.93 13.32
C GLN A 105 -8.34 7.18 12.82
N GLY A 106 -8.78 7.75 11.69
CA GLY A 106 -8.47 9.12 11.29
C GLY A 106 -7.00 9.41 11.04
N ARG A 107 -6.17 8.41 10.68
CA ARG A 107 -4.72 8.61 10.49
C ARG A 107 -4.14 7.72 9.39
N ARG A 108 -4.62 7.91 8.17
CA ARG A 108 -3.85 8.05 6.90
C ARG A 108 -4.81 7.83 5.72
N GLU A 109 -5.20 8.91 5.06
CA GLU A 109 -5.81 8.79 3.73
C GLU A 109 -4.70 8.47 2.73
N TYR A 110 -4.49 7.18 2.46
CA TYR A 110 -3.57 6.79 1.39
C TYR A 110 -4.18 7.20 0.06
N LYS A 111 -3.49 8.11 -0.64
CA LYS A 111 -3.75 8.39 -2.05
C LYS A 111 -3.55 7.13 -2.90
N GLU A 112 -3.89 7.23 -4.19
CA GLU A 112 -3.61 6.17 -5.15
C GLU A 112 -2.12 5.85 -5.24
N ASN A 113 -1.24 6.85 -5.04
CA ASN A 113 0.21 6.66 -5.03
C ASN A 113 0.77 6.89 -3.62
N ILE A 114 1.62 5.98 -3.15
CA ILE A 114 2.23 5.96 -1.82
C ILE A 114 3.74 5.87 -2.00
N PHE A 115 4.46 6.84 -1.48
CA PHE A 115 5.89 6.99 -1.73
C PHE A 115 6.68 6.78 -0.44
N TRP A 116 7.44 5.70 -0.40
CA TRP A 116 8.40 5.39 0.65
C TRP A 116 9.79 5.70 0.15
N VAL A 117 10.58 6.36 1.00
CA VAL A 117 11.91 6.84 0.65
C VAL A 117 12.89 6.31 1.69
N ALA A 118 13.95 5.63 1.23
CA ALA A 118 15.06 5.25 2.07
C ALA A 118 16.16 6.31 1.98
N GLU A 119 16.48 6.92 3.11
CA GLU A 119 17.55 7.91 3.27
C GLU A 119 18.61 7.40 4.27
N GLU A 120 19.65 8.19 4.48
CA GLU A 120 20.82 7.78 5.27
C GLU A 120 20.51 7.42 6.72
N ASP A 121 19.54 8.10 7.34
CA ASP A 121 19.21 7.95 8.75
C ASP A 121 17.92 7.13 9.02
N GLY A 122 17.14 6.85 7.98
CA GLY A 122 15.97 6.00 8.09
C GLY A 122 15.10 5.92 6.85
N VAL A 123 13.88 5.46 7.08
CA VAL A 123 12.82 5.37 6.08
C VAL A 123 11.77 6.44 6.34
N TYR A 124 11.27 7.04 5.27
CA TYR A 124 10.33 8.14 5.27
C TYR A 124 9.10 7.84 4.41
N LEU A 125 7.97 8.43 4.79
CA LEU A 125 6.77 8.52 3.94
C LEU A 125 6.72 9.91 3.29
N ARG A 126 6.83 9.98 1.97
CA ARG A 126 6.79 11.23 1.21
C ARG A 126 5.37 11.69 0.93
N ILE A 127 5.02 12.87 1.44
CA ILE A 127 3.69 13.48 1.35
C ILE A 127 3.74 14.65 0.36
N ILE A 128 3.48 14.34 -0.91
CA ILE A 128 3.63 15.28 -2.04
C ILE A 128 2.84 16.58 -1.85
N GLN A 129 1.60 16.50 -1.33
CA GLN A 129 0.76 17.69 -1.13
C GLN A 129 1.36 18.72 -0.18
N GLU A 130 2.13 18.23 0.79
CA GLU A 130 2.71 19.05 1.85
C GLU A 130 4.21 19.31 1.59
N ASN A 131 4.74 18.80 0.48
CA ASN A 131 6.16 18.85 0.12
C ASN A 131 7.07 18.48 1.31
N ARG A 132 6.72 17.39 2.01
CA ARG A 132 7.46 16.92 3.18
C ARG A 132 7.65 15.42 3.17
N ASP A 133 8.74 15.00 3.79
CA ASP A 133 9.03 13.60 4.09
C ASP A 133 8.83 13.38 5.58
N GLN A 134 7.88 12.50 5.92
CA GLN A 134 7.57 12.14 7.29
C GLN A 134 8.44 10.98 7.73
N TYR A 135 9.33 11.23 8.69
CA TYR A 135 10.13 10.17 9.31
C TYR A 135 9.25 9.03 9.81
N TRP A 136 9.62 7.81 9.43
CA TRP A 136 8.83 6.61 9.75
C TRP A 136 9.58 5.63 10.65
N ALA A 137 10.80 5.25 10.25
CA ALA A 137 11.56 4.23 10.96
C ALA A 137 13.05 4.52 10.91
N LYS A 138 13.74 4.32 12.04
CA LYS A 138 15.20 4.33 12.07
C LYS A 138 15.75 3.01 11.54
N TRP A 139 16.93 3.10 10.94
CA TRP A 139 17.77 1.94 10.69
C TRP A 139 18.14 1.22 12.00
N GLN A 140 17.89 -0.09 12.04
CA GLN A 140 18.38 -0.98 13.09
C GLN A 140 19.64 -1.68 12.61
N SER A 141 20.66 -1.75 13.47
CA SER A 141 21.79 -2.64 13.24
C SER A 141 21.34 -4.10 13.40
N GLN A 142 21.88 -4.97 12.55
CA GLN A 142 21.75 -6.41 12.73
C GLN A 142 22.54 -6.90 13.96
#